data_AF-A0A0H3K3R4-F1
#
_entry.id   AF-A0A0H3K3R4-F1
#
_cell.length_a   1.000
_cell.length_b   1.000
_cell.length_c   1.000
_cell.angle_alpha   90.00
_cell.angle_beta   90.00
_cell.angle_gamma   90.00
#
_symmetry.space_group_name_H-M   'P 1'
#
loop_
_entity.id
_entity.type
_entity.pdbx_description
1 polymer ?
#
loop_
_entity_poly.entity_id
_entity_poly.type
_entity_poly.pdbx_seq_one_letter_code
_entity_poly.pdbx_strand_id
1 'polypeptide(L)'
;MQVAEISPLLIELFGADRLEANPPESWQIQTPECRLLLLLSASGEWLRVLLPLLPAVDAAPFHRQILEANFDATGPVRHALHQNVLWGVFQHDLASLTSGDLYQAIASLFDLAQRGLDPFFTALAETQLRQIVRAAKQQGQSLPATLQTLTHLYEEGVLGDLSNGPEIRRFTLDRWREQLERLWPEVEVDSWEQS
;
A
#
# COMPACT_ATOMS: atom_id res chain seq x y z
N MET A 1 -0.35 -27.12 10.19
CA MET A 1 -1.41 -26.78 11.17
C MET A 1 -2.66 -27.59 10.86
N GLN A 2 -3.44 -28.00 11.85
CA GLN A 2 -4.73 -28.65 11.65
C GLN A 2 -5.86 -27.61 11.64
N VAL A 3 -6.91 -27.85 10.84
CA VAL A 3 -8.06 -26.94 10.74
C VAL A 3 -8.71 -26.66 12.10
N ALA A 4 -8.77 -27.68 12.98
CA ALA A 4 -9.34 -27.56 14.32
C ALA A 4 -8.57 -26.58 15.23
N GLU A 5 -7.31 -26.27 14.90
CA GLU A 5 -6.47 -25.33 15.66
C GLU A 5 -6.73 -23.87 15.27
N ILE A 6 -7.42 -23.60 14.15
CA ILE A 6 -7.63 -22.23 13.64
C ILE A 6 -8.60 -21.46 14.55
N SER A 7 -9.77 -22.02 14.88
CA SER A 7 -10.73 -21.31 15.73
C SER A 7 -10.18 -20.97 17.12
N PRO A 8 -9.53 -21.91 17.85
CA PRO A 8 -8.91 -21.58 19.14
C PRO A 8 -7.90 -20.44 19.04
N LEU A 9 -7.03 -20.45 18.03
CA LEU A 9 -6.04 -19.40 17.81
C LEU A 9 -6.70 -18.04 17.53
N LEU A 10 -7.75 -18.01 16.69
CA LEU A 10 -8.47 -16.77 16.41
C LEU A 10 -9.22 -16.24 17.64
N ILE A 11 -9.80 -17.12 18.46
CA ILE A 11 -10.46 -16.75 19.72
C ILE A 11 -9.44 -16.17 20.71
N GLU A 12 -8.24 -16.74 20.78
CA GLU A 12 -7.15 -16.20 21.62
C GLU A 12 -6.76 -14.77 21.18
N LEU A 13 -6.69 -14.51 19.87
CA LEU A 13 -6.27 -13.22 19.34
C LEU A 13 -7.35 -12.13 19.41
N PHE A 14 -8.61 -12.48 19.17
CA PHE A 14 -9.67 -11.48 18.95
C PHE A 14 -10.83 -11.55 19.95
N GLY A 15 -10.92 -12.63 20.73
CA GLY A 15 -12.10 -12.95 21.52
C GLY A 15 -13.16 -13.71 20.73
N ALA A 16 -13.93 -14.55 21.42
CA ALA A 16 -14.96 -15.39 20.80
C ALA A 16 -16.16 -14.58 20.28
N ASP A 17 -16.42 -13.41 20.86
CA ASP A 17 -17.51 -12.50 20.49
C ASP A 17 -17.32 -11.86 19.10
N ARG A 18 -16.09 -11.80 18.61
CA ARG A 18 -15.73 -11.19 17.32
C ARG A 18 -15.57 -12.20 16.19
N LEU A 19 -15.64 -13.48 16.51
CA LEU A 19 -15.46 -14.58 15.56
C LEU A 19 -16.81 -15.08 15.08
N GLU A 20 -17.07 -14.90 13.79
CA GLU A 20 -18.10 -15.63 13.05
C GLU A 20 -17.41 -16.74 12.26
N ALA A 21 -17.73 -18.00 12.53
CA ALA A 21 -17.05 -19.12 11.91
C ALA A 21 -18.05 -20.11 11.29
N ASN A 22 -17.77 -20.55 10.07
CA ASN A 22 -18.42 -21.68 9.42
C ASN A 22 -17.35 -22.74 9.07
N PRO A 23 -16.70 -23.36 10.09
CA PRO A 23 -15.65 -24.32 9.84
C PRO A 23 -16.20 -25.58 9.15
N PRO A 24 -15.40 -26.24 8.29
CA PRO A 24 -13.99 -25.96 8.00
C PRO A 24 -13.77 -24.89 6.92
N GLU A 25 -14.82 -24.31 6.36
CA GLU A 25 -14.75 -23.52 5.13
C GLU A 25 -14.24 -22.09 5.36
N SER A 26 -14.73 -21.43 6.41
CA SER A 26 -14.43 -20.02 6.63
C SER A 26 -14.47 -19.58 8.08
N TRP A 27 -13.68 -18.53 8.35
CA TRP A 27 -13.71 -17.75 9.57
C TRP A 27 -13.69 -16.28 9.21
N GLN A 28 -14.43 -15.49 9.98
CA GLN A 28 -14.53 -14.06 9.80
C GLN A 28 -14.35 -13.40 11.16
N ILE A 29 -13.42 -12.46 11.22
CA ILE A 29 -13.24 -11.58 12.37
C ILE A 29 -13.76 -10.21 12.00
N GLN A 30 -14.61 -9.66 12.86
CA GLN A 30 -15.11 -8.31 12.71
C GLN A 30 -14.67 -7.45 13.89
N THR A 31 -13.91 -6.40 13.59
CA THR A 31 -13.57 -5.33 14.55
C THR A 31 -14.14 -4.01 14.03
N PRO A 32 -14.20 -2.95 14.86
CA PRO A 32 -14.61 -1.63 14.37
C PRO A 32 -13.73 -1.09 13.24
N GLU A 33 -12.46 -1.50 13.20
CA GLU A 33 -11.44 -0.98 12.30
C GLU A 33 -11.27 -1.83 11.03
N CYS A 34 -11.64 -3.12 11.06
CA CYS A 34 -11.38 -4.02 9.94
C CYS A 34 -12.28 -5.26 9.92
N ARG A 35 -12.27 -5.96 8.78
CA ARG A 35 -12.88 -7.28 8.60
C ARG A 35 -11.85 -8.26 8.04
N LEU A 36 -11.39 -9.21 8.86
CA LEU A 36 -10.48 -10.26 8.42
C LEU A 36 -11.28 -11.49 7.98
N LEU A 37 -10.93 -12.06 6.83
CA LEU A 37 -11.54 -13.28 6.31
C LEU A 37 -10.48 -14.36 6.16
N LEU A 38 -10.73 -15.53 6.72
CA LEU A 38 -9.93 -16.73 6.50
C LEU A 38 -10.78 -17.73 5.74
N LEU A 39 -10.26 -18.24 4.63
CA LEU A 39 -10.95 -19.16 3.74
C LEU A 39 -10.05 -20.37 3.53
N LEU A 40 -10.62 -21.54 3.74
CA LEU A 40 -9.99 -22.79 3.31
C LEU A 40 -10.36 -23.04 1.85
N SER A 41 -9.37 -23.44 1.04
CA SER A 41 -9.64 -23.87 -0.34
C SER A 41 -10.58 -25.07 -0.38
N ALA A 42 -11.26 -25.29 -1.51
CA ALA A 42 -12.16 -26.42 -1.68
C ALA A 42 -11.48 -27.79 -1.50
N SER A 43 -10.16 -27.90 -1.79
CA SER A 43 -9.40 -29.13 -1.53
C SER A 43 -8.98 -29.30 -0.08
N GLY A 44 -9.14 -28.27 0.77
CA GLY A 44 -8.70 -28.27 2.16
C GLY A 44 -7.20 -28.02 2.35
N GLU A 45 -6.43 -27.86 1.27
CA GLU A 45 -4.96 -27.83 1.33
C GLU A 45 -4.38 -26.43 1.56
N TRP A 46 -5.09 -25.39 1.12
CA TRP A 46 -4.63 -24.01 1.21
C TRP A 46 -5.49 -23.18 2.14
N LEU A 47 -4.84 -22.44 3.03
CA LEU A 47 -5.48 -21.38 3.81
C LEU A 47 -5.18 -20.04 3.13
N ARG A 48 -6.23 -19.24 2.92
CA ARG A 48 -6.10 -17.85 2.48
C ARG A 48 -6.65 -16.93 3.55
N VAL A 49 -5.86 -15.93 3.93
CA VAL A 49 -6.27 -14.85 4.83
C VAL A 49 -6.36 -13.57 3.99
N LEU A 50 -7.47 -12.87 4.11
CA LEU A 50 -7.86 -11.72 3.31
C LEU A 50 -8.24 -10.57 4.22
N LEU A 51 -7.70 -9.39 3.93
CA LEU A 51 -8.06 -8.14 4.58
C LEU A 51 -8.40 -7.11 3.49
N PRO A 52 -9.65 -6.60 3.42
CA PRO A 52 -9.98 -5.51 2.50
C PRO A 52 -9.30 -4.24 2.99
N LEU A 53 -8.65 -3.52 2.08
CA LEU A 53 -7.88 -2.32 2.42
C LEU A 53 -8.62 -1.05 1.96
N LEU A 54 -8.86 -0.93 0.66
CA LEU A 54 -9.52 0.24 0.06
C LEU A 54 -10.12 -0.08 -1.32
N PRO A 55 -11.01 0.78 -1.85
CA PRO A 55 -11.52 0.66 -3.21
C PRO A 55 -10.41 0.64 -4.26
N ALA A 56 -10.54 -0.20 -5.29
CA ALA A 56 -9.54 -0.31 -6.36
C ALA A 56 -9.33 1.01 -7.12
N VAL A 57 -10.35 1.87 -7.19
CA VAL A 57 -10.25 3.18 -7.84
C VAL A 57 -9.25 4.10 -7.13
N ASP A 58 -9.21 4.05 -5.79
CA ASP A 58 -8.30 4.87 -4.99
C ASP A 58 -6.87 4.32 -5.05
N ALA A 59 -6.71 3.01 -5.27
CA ALA A 59 -5.41 2.35 -5.45
C ALA A 59 -4.84 2.51 -6.87
N ALA A 60 -5.67 2.86 -7.86
CA ALA A 60 -5.30 2.86 -9.28
C ALA A 60 -4.05 3.67 -9.65
N PRO A 61 -3.85 4.88 -9.10
CA PRO A 61 -2.63 5.67 -9.37
C PRO A 61 -1.33 4.98 -8.91
N PHE A 62 -1.43 4.05 -7.97
CA PHE A 62 -0.30 3.46 -7.26
C PHE A 62 -0.01 2.01 -7.66
N HIS A 63 -0.69 1.47 -8.68
CA HIS A 63 -0.58 0.06 -9.05
C HIS A 63 0.86 -0.42 -9.27
N ARG A 64 1.71 0.41 -9.90
CA ARG A 64 3.12 0.06 -10.10
C ARG A 64 3.84 -0.10 -8.77
N GLN A 65 3.73 0.89 -7.89
CA GLN A 65 4.39 0.91 -6.59
C GLN A 65 3.87 -0.22 -5.69
N ILE A 66 2.58 -0.53 -5.77
CA ILE A 66 1.95 -1.67 -5.08
C ILE A 66 2.57 -2.99 -5.56
N LEU A 67 2.74 -3.17 -6.87
CA LEU A 67 3.37 -4.37 -7.45
C LEU A 67 4.86 -4.47 -7.11
N GLU A 68 5.58 -3.35 -7.09
CA GLU A 68 6.98 -3.30 -6.65
C GLU A 68 7.10 -3.64 -5.16
N ALA A 69 6.22 -3.13 -4.31
CA ALA A 69 6.22 -3.47 -2.88
C ALA A 69 5.93 -4.95 -2.63
N ASN A 70 5.09 -5.58 -3.45
CA ASN A 70 4.87 -7.03 -3.39
C ASN A 70 6.14 -7.86 -3.65
N PHE A 71 7.16 -7.29 -4.29
CA PHE A 71 8.41 -7.99 -4.55
C PHE A 71 9.25 -8.10 -3.26
N ASP A 72 9.49 -6.97 -2.58
CA ASP A 72 10.47 -6.91 -1.47
C ASP A 72 9.90 -6.47 -0.11
N ALA A 73 8.85 -5.63 -0.09
CA ALA A 73 8.49 -4.85 1.10
C ALA A 73 7.34 -5.45 1.94
N THR A 74 6.57 -6.39 1.38
CA THR A 74 5.36 -6.91 2.03
C THR A 74 5.58 -8.21 2.82
N GLY A 75 6.83 -8.71 2.91
CA GLY A 75 7.16 -9.87 3.75
C GLY A 75 6.36 -11.12 3.35
N PRO A 76 5.53 -11.71 4.24
CA PRO A 76 4.71 -12.88 3.91
C PRO A 76 3.39 -12.54 3.21
N VAL A 77 2.95 -11.28 3.22
CA VAL A 77 1.65 -10.87 2.67
C VAL A 77 1.82 -10.21 1.30
N ARG A 78 0.75 -10.09 0.52
CA ARG A 78 0.77 -9.45 -0.80
C ARG A 78 -0.49 -8.61 -1.00
N HIS A 79 -0.36 -7.51 -1.73
CA HIS A 79 -1.49 -6.80 -2.28
C HIS A 79 -2.09 -7.55 -3.46
N ALA A 80 -3.42 -7.62 -3.54
CA ALA A 80 -4.13 -8.17 -4.68
C ALA A 80 -5.37 -7.34 -5.02
N LEU A 81 -5.72 -7.26 -6.29
CA LEU A 81 -6.95 -6.60 -6.75
C LEU A 81 -8.00 -7.65 -7.08
N HIS A 82 -9.16 -7.56 -6.45
CA HIS A 82 -10.29 -8.42 -6.77
C HIS A 82 -11.61 -7.73 -6.41
N GLN A 83 -12.62 -7.85 -7.29
CA GLN A 83 -13.97 -7.29 -7.07
C GLN A 83 -13.98 -5.80 -6.70
N ASN A 84 -13.20 -4.97 -7.41
CA ASN A 84 -13.07 -3.53 -7.17
C ASN A 84 -12.54 -3.14 -5.77
N VAL A 85 -11.84 -4.05 -5.09
CA VAL A 85 -11.19 -3.81 -3.81
C VAL A 85 -9.72 -4.21 -3.90
N LEU A 86 -8.85 -3.40 -3.29
CA LEU A 86 -7.48 -3.77 -2.97
C LEU A 86 -7.48 -4.57 -1.66
N TRP A 87 -6.90 -5.77 -1.71
CA TRP A 87 -6.82 -6.71 -0.61
C TRP A 87 -5.39 -6.87 -0.15
N GLY A 88 -5.19 -6.99 1.16
CA GLY A 88 -4.04 -7.68 1.73
C GLY A 88 -4.33 -9.18 1.76
N VAL A 89 -3.43 -9.98 1.23
CA VAL A 89 -3.60 -11.42 1.06
C VAL A 89 -2.40 -12.15 1.64
N PHE A 90 -2.67 -13.15 2.46
CA PHE A 90 -1.73 -14.21 2.81
C PHE A 90 -2.29 -15.53 2.28
N GLN A 91 -1.46 -16.35 1.66
CA GLN A 91 -1.85 -17.68 1.21
C GLN A 91 -0.74 -18.66 1.56
N HIS A 92 -1.10 -19.78 2.20
CA HIS A 92 -0.13 -20.77 2.64
C HIS A 92 -0.71 -22.17 2.59
N ASP A 93 0.16 -23.15 2.34
CA ASP A 93 -0.17 -24.57 2.43
C ASP A 93 -0.43 -24.92 3.91
N LEU A 94 -1.57 -25.53 4.18
CA LEU A 94 -2.01 -25.80 5.55
C LEU A 94 -1.11 -26.86 6.23
N ALA A 95 -0.56 -27.81 5.49
CA ALA A 95 0.28 -28.88 6.04
C ALA A 95 1.56 -28.32 6.65
N SER A 96 2.15 -27.29 6.01
CA SER A 96 3.37 -26.62 6.48
C SER A 96 3.13 -25.39 7.36
N LEU A 97 1.92 -24.83 7.37
CA LEU A 97 1.59 -23.66 8.18
C LEU A 97 1.78 -23.93 9.67
N THR A 98 2.46 -23.04 10.40
CA THR A 98 2.48 -23.04 11.87
C THR A 98 1.58 -21.96 12.45
N SER A 99 1.26 -22.05 13.74
CA SER A 99 0.54 -20.99 14.47
C SER A 99 1.33 -19.67 14.47
N GLY A 100 2.66 -19.74 14.55
CA GLY A 100 3.55 -18.57 14.49
C GLY A 100 3.49 -17.86 13.14
N ASP A 101 3.45 -18.64 12.04
CA ASP A 101 3.31 -18.07 10.69
C ASP A 101 1.98 -17.36 10.51
N LEU A 102 0.89 -17.98 10.98
CA LEU A 102 -0.44 -17.39 10.92
C LEU A 102 -0.53 -16.10 11.76
N TYR A 103 0.06 -16.10 12.96
CA TYR A 103 0.15 -14.91 13.80
C TYR A 103 0.90 -13.77 13.09
N GLN A 104 2.09 -14.06 12.55
CA GLN A 104 2.88 -13.06 11.83
C GLN A 104 2.18 -12.55 10.57
N ALA A 105 1.50 -13.42 9.83
CA ALA A 105 0.73 -13.04 8.66
C ALA A 105 -0.40 -12.07 9.03
N ILE A 106 -1.17 -12.38 10.08
CA ILE A 106 -2.24 -11.51 10.57
C ILE A 106 -1.67 -10.16 11.02
N ALA A 107 -0.62 -10.14 11.82
CA ALA A 107 0.03 -8.89 12.25
C ALA A 107 0.53 -8.06 11.04
N SER A 108 1.13 -8.71 10.04
CA SER A 108 1.59 -8.06 8.81
C SER A 108 0.44 -7.48 7.97
N LEU A 109 -0.71 -8.15 7.92
CA LEU A 109 -1.91 -7.63 7.24
C LEU A 109 -2.43 -6.37 7.93
N PHE A 110 -2.47 -6.37 9.27
CA PHE A 110 -2.90 -5.20 10.04
C PHE A 110 -1.95 -4.01 9.87
N ASP A 111 -0.64 -4.25 9.93
CA ASP A 111 0.35 -3.21 9.70
C ASP A 111 0.26 -2.64 8.27
N LEU A 112 -0.01 -3.49 7.28
CA LEU A 112 -0.26 -3.06 5.90
C LEU A 112 -1.52 -2.18 5.81
N ALA A 113 -2.62 -2.56 6.48
CA ALA A 113 -3.82 -1.73 6.53
C ALA A 113 -3.60 -0.40 7.25
N GLN A 114 -2.82 -0.39 8.34
CA GLN A 114 -2.49 0.83 9.08
C GLN A 114 -1.64 1.80 8.26
N ARG A 115 -0.70 1.28 7.46
CA ARG A 115 0.14 2.09 6.56
C ARG A 115 -0.63 2.66 5.37
N GLY A 116 -1.70 2.01 4.94
CA GLY A 116 -2.56 2.49 3.85
C GLY A 116 -1.80 2.76 2.55
N LEU A 117 -2.08 3.91 1.91
CA LEU A 117 -1.43 4.32 0.66
C LEU A 117 -0.20 5.22 0.84
N ASP A 118 0.11 5.65 2.08
CA ASP A 118 1.17 6.63 2.37
C ASP A 118 2.54 6.25 1.79
N PRO A 119 2.98 4.98 1.86
CA PRO A 119 4.27 4.59 1.27
C PRO A 119 4.29 4.75 -0.26
N PHE A 120 3.16 4.49 -0.93
CA PHE A 120 3.08 4.58 -2.40
C PHE A 120 2.95 6.02 -2.87
N PHE A 121 2.26 6.88 -2.11
CA PHE A 121 2.24 8.31 -2.37
C PHE A 121 3.64 8.89 -2.34
N THR A 122 4.42 8.54 -1.31
CA THR A 122 5.80 9.01 -1.17
C THR A 122 6.68 8.55 -2.35
N ALA A 123 6.56 7.29 -2.78
CA ALA A 123 7.33 6.75 -3.89
C ALA A 123 6.92 7.33 -5.26
N LEU A 124 5.62 7.52 -5.49
CA LEU A 124 5.11 8.14 -6.72
C LEU A 124 5.51 9.62 -6.80
N ALA A 125 5.34 10.37 -5.70
CA ALA A 125 5.74 11.77 -5.60
C ALA A 125 7.23 11.92 -5.89
N GLU A 126 8.08 11.09 -5.29
CA GLU A 126 9.53 11.14 -5.55
C GLU A 126 9.87 10.87 -7.02
N THR A 127 9.23 9.88 -7.65
CA THR A 127 9.44 9.55 -9.07
C THR A 127 9.05 10.73 -9.97
N GLN A 128 7.88 11.32 -9.74
CA GLN A 128 7.39 12.47 -10.50
C GLN A 128 8.27 13.71 -10.29
N LEU A 129 8.66 13.99 -9.04
CA LEU A 129 9.54 15.10 -8.71
C LEU A 129 10.92 14.95 -9.39
N ARG A 130 11.49 13.74 -9.43
CA ARG A 130 12.74 13.50 -10.18
C ARG A 130 12.59 13.80 -11.66
N GLN A 131 11.45 13.46 -12.29
CA GLN A 131 11.18 13.80 -13.69
C GLN A 131 11.04 15.31 -13.90
N ILE A 132 10.32 16.00 -13.01
CA ILE A 132 10.16 17.46 -13.05
C ILE A 132 11.53 18.15 -12.91
N VAL A 133 12.37 17.72 -11.95
CA VAL A 133 13.72 18.28 -11.76
C VAL A 133 14.58 18.06 -13.00
N ARG A 134 14.57 16.85 -13.60
CA ARG A 134 15.32 16.58 -14.84
C ARG A 134 14.89 17.50 -15.98
N ALA A 135 13.59 17.57 -16.24
CA ALA A 135 13.04 18.40 -17.31
C ALA A 135 13.33 19.89 -17.08
N ALA A 136 13.17 20.37 -15.85
CA ALA A 136 13.46 21.75 -15.47
C ALA A 136 14.94 22.10 -15.70
N LYS A 137 15.86 21.24 -15.25
CA LYS A 137 17.31 21.47 -15.46
C LYS A 137 17.70 21.41 -16.94
N GLN A 138 17.14 20.49 -17.71
CA GLN A 138 17.35 20.44 -19.18
C GLN A 138 16.86 21.71 -19.88
N GLN A 139 15.79 22.32 -19.38
CA GLN A 139 15.25 23.59 -19.88
C GLN A 139 15.96 24.82 -19.31
N GLY A 140 17.00 24.65 -18.48
CA GLY A 140 17.73 25.74 -17.83
C GLY A 140 16.92 26.49 -16.77
N GLN A 141 15.84 25.89 -16.25
CA GLN A 141 15.03 26.49 -15.20
C GLN A 141 15.73 26.43 -13.83
N SER A 142 15.44 27.42 -13.00
CA SER A 142 15.93 27.48 -11.62
C SER A 142 14.96 26.79 -10.65
N LEU A 143 15.49 26.36 -9.51
CA LEU A 143 14.70 25.76 -8.42
C LEU A 143 13.47 26.59 -8.03
N PRO A 144 13.56 27.93 -7.83
CA PRO A 144 12.39 28.75 -7.54
C PRO A 144 11.32 28.72 -8.64
N ALA A 145 11.73 28.73 -9.91
CA ALA A 145 10.79 28.66 -11.05
C ALA A 145 10.07 27.31 -11.09
N THR A 146 10.80 26.22 -10.85
CA THR A 146 10.22 24.87 -10.82
C THR A 146 9.25 24.67 -9.64
N LEU A 147 9.56 25.22 -8.46
CA LEU A 147 8.64 25.20 -7.31
C LEU A 147 7.34 25.94 -7.61
N GLN A 148 7.41 27.04 -8.37
CA GLN A 148 6.23 27.79 -8.80
C GLN A 148 5.38 26.97 -9.81
N THR A 149 6.02 26.32 -10.77
CA THR A 149 5.33 25.42 -11.71
C THR A 149 4.67 24.24 -10.99
N LEU A 150 5.36 23.63 -10.01
CA LEU A 150 4.82 22.55 -9.19
C LEU A 150 3.54 22.97 -8.47
N THR A 151 3.54 24.18 -7.89
CA THR A 151 2.39 24.74 -7.21
C THR A 151 1.21 24.88 -8.16
N HIS A 152 1.44 25.39 -9.37
CA HIS A 152 0.42 25.52 -10.41
C HIS A 152 -0.16 24.16 -10.86
N LEU A 153 0.70 23.17 -11.12
CA LEU A 153 0.26 21.82 -11.53
C LEU A 153 -0.58 21.13 -10.46
N TYR A 154 -0.31 21.42 -9.19
CA TYR A 154 -1.07 20.89 -8.07
C TYR A 154 -2.41 21.62 -7.91
N GLU A 155 -2.44 22.95 -8.07
CA GLU A 155 -3.67 23.75 -8.11
C GLU A 155 -4.61 23.35 -9.26
N GLU A 156 -4.04 22.95 -10.40
CA GLU A 156 -4.76 22.46 -11.58
C GLU A 156 -5.23 21.00 -11.44
N GLY A 157 -4.88 20.30 -10.36
CA GLY A 157 -5.28 18.90 -10.11
C GLY A 157 -4.58 17.87 -11.00
N VAL A 158 -3.57 18.29 -11.78
CA VAL A 158 -2.83 17.46 -12.74
C VAL A 158 -1.98 16.40 -12.02
N LEU A 159 -1.56 16.71 -10.78
CA LEU A 159 -0.79 15.81 -9.92
C LEU A 159 -1.67 14.88 -9.05
N GLY A 160 -2.99 14.90 -9.30
CA GLY A 160 -3.99 14.07 -8.62
C GLY A 160 -4.77 14.86 -7.57
N ASP A 161 -6.10 14.87 -7.68
CA ASP A 161 -7.01 15.32 -6.63
C ASP A 161 -7.11 14.23 -5.55
N LEU A 162 -6.02 14.04 -4.80
CA LEU A 162 -5.91 13.02 -3.75
C LEU A 162 -6.35 13.54 -2.38
N SER A 163 -6.71 14.82 -2.28
CA SER A 163 -6.92 15.49 -1.01
C SER A 163 -8.36 16.01 -0.90
N ASN A 164 -9.20 15.23 -0.23
CA ASN A 164 -10.49 15.69 0.28
C ASN A 164 -10.27 16.74 1.38
N GLY A 165 -9.98 17.99 0.98
CA GLY A 165 -9.95 19.16 1.86
C GLY A 165 -8.71 20.07 1.73
N PRO A 166 -8.86 21.38 2.03
CA PRO A 166 -7.80 22.39 1.86
C PRO A 166 -6.60 22.22 2.80
N GLU A 167 -6.76 21.56 3.96
CA GLU A 167 -5.68 21.33 4.91
C GLU A 167 -4.73 20.22 4.45
N ILE A 168 -5.28 19.10 3.96
CA ILE A 168 -4.51 17.98 3.39
C ILE A 168 -3.76 18.44 2.14
N ARG A 169 -4.39 19.31 1.34
CA ARG A 169 -3.79 19.94 0.16
C ARG A 169 -2.52 20.73 0.51
N ARG A 170 -2.59 21.57 1.54
CA ARG A 170 -1.45 22.41 1.97
C ARG A 170 -0.31 21.57 2.54
N PHE A 171 -0.63 20.59 3.38
CA PHE A 171 0.34 19.64 3.92
C PHE A 171 1.07 18.85 2.83
N THR A 172 0.32 18.41 1.81
CA THR A 172 0.87 17.67 0.68
C THR A 172 1.82 18.54 -0.15
N LEU A 173 1.41 19.77 -0.45
CA LEU A 173 2.22 20.72 -1.20
C LEU A 173 3.53 21.07 -0.46
N ASP A 174 3.47 21.26 0.85
CA ASP A 174 4.66 21.54 1.66
C ASP A 174 5.64 20.36 1.61
N ARG A 175 5.16 19.11 1.72
CA ARG A 175 6.01 17.92 1.57
C ARG A 175 6.63 17.78 0.19
N TRP A 176 5.88 18.12 -0.86
CA TRP A 176 6.39 18.09 -2.22
C TRP A 176 7.49 19.15 -2.44
N ARG A 177 7.34 20.34 -1.87
CA ARG A 177 8.37 21.39 -1.92
C ARG A 177 9.65 20.95 -1.20
N GLU A 178 9.53 20.42 0.02
CA GLU A 178 10.67 19.88 0.77
C GLU A 178 11.40 18.77 -0.01
N GLN A 179 10.65 17.86 -0.62
CA GLN A 179 11.24 16.81 -1.46
C GLN A 179 11.92 17.37 -2.71
N LEU A 180 11.32 18.35 -3.38
CA LEU A 180 11.91 18.96 -4.58
C LEU A 180 13.24 19.65 -4.24
N GLU A 181 13.28 20.41 -3.15
CA GLU A 181 14.49 21.06 -2.65
C GLU A 181 15.60 20.04 -2.33
N ARG A 182 15.25 18.90 -1.72
CA ARG A 182 16.19 17.79 -1.47
C ARG A 182 16.69 17.13 -2.76
N LEU A 183 15.80 16.89 -3.72
CA LEU A 183 16.12 16.21 -4.97
C LEU A 183 16.90 17.08 -5.96
N TRP A 184 16.76 18.42 -5.87
CA TRP A 184 17.42 19.35 -6.77
C TRP A 184 18.93 19.14 -6.87
N PRO A 185 19.72 19.02 -5.78
CA PRO A 185 21.14 18.69 -5.88
C PRO A 185 21.43 17.24 -6.29
N GLU A 186 20.54 16.28 -6.01
CA GLU A 186 20.76 14.84 -6.28
C GLU A 186 20.62 14.46 -7.75
N VAL A 187 19.74 15.15 -8.49
CA VAL A 187 19.44 14.81 -9.88
C VAL A 187 20.46 15.48 -10.80
N GLU A 188 21.47 14.74 -11.23
CA GLU A 188 22.38 15.20 -12.29
C GLU A 188 21.68 15.12 -13.66
N VAL A 189 22.01 16.06 -14.54
CA VAL A 189 21.65 15.97 -15.96
C VAL A 189 22.88 15.40 -16.65
N ASP A 190 22.79 14.16 -17.12
CA ASP A 190 23.86 13.54 -17.89
C ASP A 190 24.20 14.42 -19.11
N SER A 191 25.44 14.91 -19.15
CA SER A 191 25.96 15.82 -20.17
C SER A 191 26.51 15.09 -21.41
N TRP A 192 26.04 13.87 -21.70
CA TRP A 192 26.63 12.99 -22.72
C TRP A 192 26.03 13.11 -24.13
N GLU A 193 25.15 14.09 -24.41
CA GLU A 193 24.59 14.31 -25.77
C GLU A 193 25.10 15.59 -26.47
N GLN A 194 26.27 16.09 -26.08
CA GLN A 194 26.97 17.15 -26.82
C GLN A 194 28.44 16.77 -27.08
N SER A 195 28.67 15.77 -27.93
CA SER A 195 29.96 15.58 -28.63
C SER A 195 29.73 14.86 -29.95
#